data_AF-A0A510V465-F1
#
_entry.id   AF-A0A510V465-F1
#
_cell.length_a   1.000
_cell.length_b   1.000
_cell.length_c   1.000
_cell.angle_alpha   90.00
_cell.angle_beta   90.00
_cell.angle_gamma   90.00
#
_symmetry.space_group_name_H-M   'P 1'
#
loop_
_entity.id
_entity.type
_entity.pdbx_description
1 polymer ?
#
loop_
_entity_poly.entity_id
_entity_poly.type
_entity_poly.pdbx_seq_one_letter_code
_entity_poly.pdbx_strand_id
1 'polypeptide(L)'
;MDTSVMDLPAPVAARLRRPGWRDPRLLAGLAMVAASVLLGSWAVRTAQATVPVYVTRGALVPGDRVAAEDLAVVDVRLGTVDLDHYLRADRPVATDGVAVRAVGRGELVPASAVGSSDELDLRPVSVTLVRAPSSDVVPGALVDLWFTPPAPEDDAEPAEPNQLAGALTVAEVSTPSGAFGASGGSSVQVLVPSSLLPVILTALAAEGTVDVVPVLGTGG
;
A
#
# COMPACT_ATOMS: atom_id res chain seq x y z
N MET A 1 18.42 39.89 95.90
CA MET A 1 17.18 39.44 95.24
C MET A 1 17.64 38.81 93.94
N ASP A 2 18.01 37.54 94.04
CA ASP A 2 18.67 36.79 92.97
C ASP A 2 17.65 36.36 91.92
N THR A 3 17.79 36.86 90.69
CA THR A 3 17.10 36.29 89.54
C THR A 3 18.10 35.43 88.77
N SER A 4 18.08 34.14 89.11
CA SER A 4 18.78 33.09 88.38
C SER A 4 18.13 32.93 87.01
N VAL A 5 18.81 33.36 85.96
CA VAL A 5 18.37 33.16 84.57
C VAL A 5 18.82 31.76 84.16
N MET A 6 17.87 30.85 83.93
CA MET A 6 18.15 29.53 83.35
C MET A 6 18.80 29.68 81.98
N ASP A 7 20.02 29.18 81.84
CA ASP A 7 20.70 29.01 80.56
C ASP A 7 20.17 27.72 79.90
N LEU A 8 19.41 27.87 78.82
CA LEU A 8 18.89 26.75 78.02
C LEU A 8 19.89 26.42 76.90
N PRO A 9 20.26 25.15 76.69
CA PRO A 9 21.26 24.79 75.69
C PRO A 9 20.77 25.15 74.28
N ALA A 10 21.45 26.09 73.64
CA ALA A 10 21.18 26.47 72.26
C ALA A 10 21.59 25.31 71.32
N PRO A 11 20.71 24.87 70.39
CA PRO A 11 21.03 23.77 69.49
C PRO A 11 22.17 24.16 68.54
N VAL A 12 23.20 23.32 68.49
CA VAL A 12 24.34 23.48 67.57
C VAL A 12 23.83 23.33 66.14
N ALA A 13 23.83 24.42 65.37
CA ALA A 13 23.43 24.41 63.98
C ALA A 13 24.38 23.53 63.14
N ALA A 14 23.88 22.42 62.60
CA ALA A 14 24.62 21.55 61.71
C ALA A 14 24.97 22.31 60.42
N ARG A 15 26.25 22.66 60.25
CA ARG A 15 26.74 23.31 59.02
C ARG A 15 26.70 22.30 57.87
N LEU A 16 25.84 22.54 56.89
CA LEU A 16 25.77 21.77 55.65
C LEU A 16 27.11 21.90 54.89
N ARG A 17 27.91 20.84 54.88
CA ARG A 17 29.10 20.74 54.02
C ARG A 17 28.63 20.63 52.58
N ARG A 18 29.13 21.52 51.71
CA ARG A 18 28.91 21.42 50.26
C ARG A 18 29.54 20.11 49.77
N PRO A 19 28.78 19.21 49.13
CA PRO A 19 29.33 17.99 48.57
C PRO A 19 30.42 18.33 47.54
N GLY A 20 31.64 17.86 47.79
CA GLY A 20 32.74 17.99 46.83
C GLY A 20 32.60 16.93 45.73
N TRP A 21 33.07 17.23 44.52
CA TRP A 21 33.06 16.32 43.36
C TRP A 21 33.76 14.96 43.56
N ARG A 22 34.37 14.71 44.72
CA ARG A 22 35.01 13.44 45.11
C ARG A 22 34.18 12.62 46.11
N ASP A 23 32.94 13.03 46.41
CA ASP A 23 32.07 12.23 47.29
C ASP A 23 31.56 10.97 46.55
N PRO A 24 31.94 9.75 46.98
CA PRO A 24 31.52 8.51 46.32
C PRO A 24 29.99 8.34 46.31
N ARG A 25 29.27 8.92 47.26
CA ARG A 25 27.80 8.86 47.31
C ARG A 25 27.16 9.73 46.23
N LEU A 26 27.73 10.91 45.98
CA LEU A 26 27.29 11.81 44.92
C LEU A 26 27.60 11.19 43.55
N LEU A 27 28.77 10.58 43.39
CA LEU A 27 29.12 9.85 42.17
C LEU A 27 28.18 8.66 41.92
N ALA A 28 27.83 7.89 42.96
CA ALA A 28 26.89 6.78 42.83
C ALA A 28 25.47 7.25 42.45
N GLY A 29 24.97 8.32 43.09
CA GLY A 29 23.69 8.92 42.73
C GLY A 29 23.68 9.42 41.28
N LEU A 30 24.74 10.11 40.86
CA LEU A 30 24.90 10.59 39.48
C LEU A 30 24.97 9.43 38.48
N ALA A 31 25.69 8.35 38.81
CA ALA A 31 25.77 7.16 37.98
C ALA A 31 24.40 6.48 37.81
N MET A 32 23.60 6.37 38.89
CA MET A 32 22.23 5.84 38.79
C MET A 32 21.33 6.70 37.91
N VAL A 33 21.39 8.02 38.06
CA VAL A 33 20.63 8.94 37.21
C VAL A 33 21.04 8.78 35.75
N ALA A 34 22.35 8.74 35.46
CA ALA A 34 22.86 8.54 34.11
C ALA A 34 22.39 7.19 33.52
N ALA A 35 22.48 6.10 34.29
CA ALA A 35 22.02 4.79 33.86
C ALA A 35 20.51 4.78 33.55
N SER A 36 19.69 5.40 34.42
CA SER A 36 18.24 5.52 34.20
C SER A 36 17.91 6.31 32.93
N VAL A 37 18.59 7.44 32.69
CA VAL A 37 18.42 8.24 31.47
C VAL A 37 18.84 7.45 30.23
N LEU A 38 19.95 6.70 30.29
CA LEU A 38 20.40 5.87 29.17
C LEU A 38 19.42 4.74 28.86
N LEU A 39 18.94 4.02 29.87
CA LEU A 39 17.93 2.96 29.70
C LEU A 39 16.61 3.53 29.17
N GLY A 40 16.13 4.63 29.75
CA GLY A 40 14.91 5.30 29.31
C GLY A 40 15.02 5.78 27.87
N SER A 41 16.13 6.44 27.52
CA SER A 41 16.39 6.90 26.15
C SER A 41 16.49 5.74 25.17
N TRP A 42 17.15 4.65 25.55
CA TRP A 42 17.23 3.44 24.72
C TRP A 42 15.85 2.82 24.51
N ALA A 43 15.07 2.63 25.58
CA ALA A 43 13.72 2.06 25.49
C ALA A 43 12.79 2.91 24.60
N VAL A 44 12.84 4.24 24.74
CA VAL A 44 12.06 5.16 23.90
C VAL A 44 12.48 5.07 22.43
N ARG A 45 13.79 5.05 22.14
CA ARG A 45 14.28 4.89 20.76
C ARG A 45 13.82 3.56 20.14
N THR A 46 13.93 2.47 20.87
CA THR A 46 13.49 1.15 20.39
C THR A 46 11.98 1.12 20.16
N ALA A 47 11.20 1.76 21.03
CA ALA A 47 9.74 1.88 20.87
C ALA A 47 9.32 2.80 19.69
N GLN A 48 10.20 3.71 19.29
CA GLN A 48 10.01 4.66 18.18
C GLN A 48 10.70 4.22 16.89
N ALA A 49 11.26 3.01 16.83
CA ALA A 49 11.91 2.51 15.63
C ALA A 49 10.90 2.39 14.49
N THR A 50 11.08 3.22 13.47
CA THR A 50 10.37 3.16 12.18
C THR A 50 11.33 2.74 11.09
N VAL A 51 10.78 2.19 10.02
CA VAL A 51 11.53 1.80 8.82
C VAL A 51 10.90 2.49 7.63
N PRO A 52 11.71 3.15 6.77
CA PRO A 52 11.19 3.77 5.56
C PRO A 52 10.85 2.68 4.54
N VAL A 53 9.61 2.66 4.07
CA VAL A 53 9.12 1.75 3.03
C VAL A 53 8.45 2.55 1.91
N TYR A 54 8.38 1.95 0.73
CA TYR A 54 7.68 2.56 -0.40
C TYR A 54 6.17 2.32 -0.30
N VAL A 55 5.41 3.37 -0.60
CA VAL A 55 3.98 3.34 -0.87
C VAL A 55 3.71 3.82 -2.28
N THR A 56 2.67 3.32 -2.91
CA THR A 56 2.30 3.73 -4.26
C THR A 56 1.60 5.10 -4.27
N ARG A 57 1.87 5.94 -5.27
CA ARG A 57 1.15 7.21 -5.49
C ARG A 57 -0.15 7.02 -6.26
N GLY A 58 -0.14 6.09 -7.21
CA GLY A 58 -1.30 5.59 -7.97
C GLY A 58 -1.43 4.08 -7.82
N ALA A 59 -2.42 3.48 -8.46
CA ALA A 59 -2.45 2.01 -8.55
C ALA A 59 -1.31 1.53 -9.45
N LEU A 60 -0.61 0.47 -9.04
CA LEU A 60 0.29 -0.28 -9.91
C LEU A 60 -0.47 -1.50 -10.42
N VAL A 61 -0.47 -1.73 -11.73
CA VAL A 61 -1.08 -2.89 -12.37
C VAL A 61 -0.01 -3.84 -12.90
N PRO A 62 -0.31 -5.14 -13.05
CA PRO A 62 0.66 -6.08 -13.60
C PRO A 62 1.18 -5.63 -14.97
N GLY A 63 2.50 -5.54 -15.11
CA GLY A 63 3.18 -5.04 -16.32
C GLY A 63 3.69 -3.61 -16.19
N ASP A 64 3.26 -2.85 -15.19
CA ASP A 64 3.79 -1.50 -14.94
C ASP A 64 5.26 -1.56 -14.51
N ARG A 65 6.07 -0.67 -15.09
CA ARG A 65 7.42 -0.45 -14.58
C ARG A 65 7.32 0.26 -13.23
N VAL A 66 7.98 -0.29 -12.22
CA VAL A 66 8.03 0.30 -10.89
C VAL A 66 9.08 1.41 -10.87
N ALA A 67 8.65 2.66 -11.04
CA ALA A 67 9.55 3.81 -11.02
C ALA A 67 9.45 4.61 -9.71
N ALA A 68 10.53 5.31 -9.35
CA ALA A 68 10.56 6.12 -8.13
C ALA A 68 9.55 7.29 -8.15
N GLU A 69 9.15 7.76 -9.33
CA GLU A 69 8.12 8.79 -9.52
C GLU A 69 6.71 8.31 -9.18
N ASP A 70 6.46 7.01 -9.24
CA ASP A 70 5.18 6.40 -8.85
C ASP A 70 5.14 6.03 -7.36
N LEU A 71 6.24 6.24 -6.63
CA LEU A 71 6.42 5.81 -5.25
C LEU A 71 6.71 6.96 -4.29
N ALA A 72 5.99 7.00 -3.17
CA ALA A 72 6.32 7.83 -2.03
C ALA A 72 6.99 7.00 -0.93
N VAL A 73 7.74 7.65 -0.04
CA VAL A 73 8.39 7.01 1.10
C VAL A 73 7.60 7.35 2.36
N VAL A 74 7.28 6.33 3.16
CA VAL A 74 6.61 6.48 4.45
C VAL A 74 7.38 5.71 5.51
N ASP A 75 7.56 6.35 6.66
CA ASP A 75 8.11 5.70 7.85
C ASP A 75 7.00 4.90 8.56
N VAL A 76 7.15 3.58 8.57
CA VAL A 76 6.18 2.68 9.21
C VAL A 76 6.78 1.94 10.39
N ARG A 77 5.93 1.56 11.34
CA ARG A 77 6.29 0.70 12.46
C ARG A 77 5.63 -0.67 12.29
N LEU A 78 6.40 -1.62 11.77
CA LEU A 78 5.93 -2.97 11.42
C LEU A 78 6.01 -3.99 12.59
N GLY A 79 6.57 -3.60 13.73
CA GLY A 79 6.60 -4.45 14.93
C GLY A 79 7.39 -5.75 14.69
N THR A 80 6.73 -6.90 14.76
CA THR A 80 7.32 -8.23 14.52
C THR A 80 7.12 -8.74 13.09
N VAL A 81 6.50 -7.96 12.21
CA VAL A 81 6.34 -8.32 10.81
C VAL A 81 7.70 -8.27 10.12
N ASP A 82 8.00 -9.27 9.30
CA ASP A 82 9.23 -9.30 8.52
C ASP A 82 9.26 -8.12 7.53
N LEU A 83 10.30 -7.28 7.66
CA LEU A 83 10.49 -6.10 6.82
C LEU A 83 10.79 -6.49 5.37
N ASP A 84 11.32 -7.69 5.14
CA ASP A 84 11.69 -8.17 3.81
C ASP A 84 10.45 -8.51 2.95
N HIS A 85 9.24 -8.52 3.54
CA HIS A 85 7.98 -8.62 2.81
C HIS A 85 7.57 -7.33 2.09
N TYR A 86 8.23 -6.20 2.38
CA TYR A 86 7.91 -4.90 1.79
C TYR A 86 9.12 -4.30 1.09
N LEU A 87 8.86 -3.49 0.08
CA LEU A 87 9.93 -2.77 -0.61
C LEU A 87 10.44 -1.63 0.28
N ARG A 88 11.64 -1.81 0.82
CA ARG A 88 12.26 -0.82 1.71
C ARG A 88 12.85 0.34 0.93
N ALA A 89 12.69 1.55 1.45
CA ALA A 89 13.18 2.78 0.85
C ALA A 89 14.58 3.20 1.32
N ASP A 90 15.23 2.37 2.15
CA ASP A 90 16.66 2.47 2.44
C ASP A 90 17.54 1.85 1.33
N ARG A 91 16.92 1.27 0.31
CA ARG A 91 17.55 0.73 -0.90
C ARG A 91 16.93 1.37 -2.14
N PRO A 92 17.69 1.56 -3.22
CA PRO A 92 17.12 2.04 -4.47
C PRO A 92 16.15 1.00 -5.07
N VAL A 93 15.12 1.49 -5.75
CA VAL A 93 14.21 0.67 -6.55
C VAL A 93 14.98 0.01 -7.69
N ALA A 94 14.72 -1.27 -7.95
CA ALA A 94 15.31 -1.98 -9.09
C ALA A 94 14.95 -1.29 -10.41
N THR A 95 15.93 -1.05 -11.28
CA THR A 95 15.75 -0.26 -12.51
C THR A 95 14.86 -0.96 -13.56
N ASP A 96 14.74 -2.27 -13.44
CA ASP A 96 14.01 -3.20 -14.30
C ASP A 96 12.83 -3.88 -13.57
N GLY A 97 12.51 -3.44 -12.35
CA GLY A 97 11.39 -3.98 -11.58
C GLY A 97 10.04 -3.70 -12.26
N VAL A 98 9.24 -4.74 -12.43
CA VAL A 98 7.89 -4.67 -12.98
C VAL A 98 6.89 -5.16 -11.94
N ALA A 99 5.73 -4.52 -11.86
CA ALA A 99 4.64 -4.98 -11.02
C ALA A 99 4.12 -6.32 -11.56
N VAL A 100 4.09 -7.37 -10.73
CA VAL A 100 3.59 -8.71 -11.12
C VAL A 100 2.18 -9.00 -10.59
N ARG A 101 1.66 -8.12 -9.74
CA ARG A 101 0.29 -8.11 -9.21
C ARG A 101 -0.15 -6.67 -8.98
N ALA A 102 -1.46 -6.46 -8.89
CA ALA A 102 -2.00 -5.15 -8.55
C ALA A 102 -1.59 -4.72 -7.13
N VAL A 103 -1.30 -3.43 -6.97
CA VAL A 103 -1.10 -2.75 -5.69
C VAL A 103 -1.91 -1.46 -5.72
N GLY A 104 -2.83 -1.32 -4.78
CA GLY A 104 -3.75 -0.17 -4.72
C GLY A 104 -3.01 1.14 -4.42
N ARG A 105 -3.65 2.26 -4.69
CA ARG A 105 -3.10 3.59 -4.38
C ARG A 105 -2.89 3.77 -2.87
N GLY A 106 -1.71 4.23 -2.48
CA GLY A 106 -1.38 4.51 -1.08
C GLY A 106 -1.10 3.25 -0.25
N GLU A 107 -1.08 2.07 -0.89
CA GLU A 107 -0.70 0.83 -0.22
C GLU A 107 0.82 0.72 -0.10
N LEU A 108 1.27 0.03 0.95
CA LEU A 108 2.67 -0.38 1.09
C LEU A 108 3.00 -1.38 -0.01
N VAL A 109 4.09 -1.15 -0.74
CA VAL A 109 4.50 -2.02 -1.84
C VAL A 109 5.03 -3.34 -1.27
N PRO A 110 4.34 -4.47 -1.49
CA PRO A 110 4.87 -5.78 -1.11
C PRO A 110 6.08 -6.12 -1.98
N ALA A 111 7.12 -6.70 -1.41
CA ALA A 111 8.29 -7.15 -2.18
C ALA A 111 7.88 -8.20 -3.24
N SER A 112 6.90 -9.04 -2.94
CA SER A 112 6.33 -10.02 -3.87
C SER A 112 5.47 -9.41 -4.98
N ALA A 113 5.18 -8.10 -4.93
CA ALA A 113 4.50 -7.41 -6.00
C ALA A 113 5.44 -6.93 -7.11
N VAL A 114 6.76 -6.99 -6.90
CA VAL A 114 7.77 -6.55 -7.86
C VAL A 114 8.58 -7.76 -8.33
N GLY A 115 8.62 -8.00 -9.63
CA GLY A 115 9.34 -9.10 -10.25
C GLY A 115 9.85 -8.71 -11.64
N SER A 116 10.10 -9.72 -12.48
CA SER A 116 10.48 -9.53 -13.88
C SER A 116 9.26 -9.55 -14.81
N SER A 117 9.34 -8.85 -15.95
CA SER A 117 8.33 -8.94 -17.02
C SER A 117 8.15 -10.36 -17.56
N ASP A 118 9.18 -11.21 -17.48
CA ASP A 118 9.14 -12.58 -17.98
C ASP A 118 8.25 -13.51 -17.12
N GLU A 119 7.89 -13.08 -15.91
CA GLU A 119 6.96 -13.81 -15.04
C GLU A 119 5.50 -13.61 -15.46
N LEU A 120 5.22 -12.62 -16.31
CA LEU A 120 3.87 -12.25 -16.72
C LEU A 120 3.47 -12.92 -18.04
N ASP A 121 2.61 -13.93 -17.95
CA ASP A 121 1.90 -14.48 -19.11
C ASP A 121 0.55 -13.78 -19.36
N LEU A 122 0.58 -12.44 -19.38
CA LEU A 122 -0.59 -11.59 -19.59
C LEU A 122 -0.49 -10.82 -20.90
N ARG A 123 -1.63 -10.63 -21.57
CA ARG A 123 -1.75 -9.74 -22.73
C ARG A 123 -2.88 -8.75 -22.49
N PRO A 124 -2.64 -7.45 -22.72
CA PRO A 124 -3.69 -6.47 -22.63
C PRO A 124 -4.68 -6.63 -23.79
N VAL A 125 -5.98 -6.70 -23.48
CA VAL A 125 -7.07 -6.75 -24.45
C VAL A 125 -8.03 -5.60 -24.19
N SER A 126 -8.32 -4.80 -25.21
CA SER A 126 -9.27 -3.69 -25.14
C SER A 126 -10.68 -4.18 -25.39
N VAL A 127 -11.58 -3.93 -24.44
CA VAL A 127 -13.02 -4.21 -24.54
C VAL A 127 -13.76 -2.87 -24.64
N THR A 128 -14.46 -2.65 -25.74
CA THR A 128 -15.31 -1.48 -25.92
C THR A 128 -16.62 -1.69 -25.18
N LEU A 129 -16.99 -0.72 -24.34
CA LEU A 129 -18.21 -0.77 -23.57
C LEU A 129 -19.34 -0.02 -24.29
N VAL A 130 -20.52 -0.63 -24.29
CA VAL A 130 -21.75 0.00 -24.79
C VAL A 130 -22.24 1.10 -23.84
N ARG A 131 -21.95 0.95 -22.53
CA ARG A 131 -22.32 1.90 -21.48
C ARG A 131 -21.08 2.37 -20.73
N ALA A 132 -21.17 3.53 -20.09
CA ALA A 132 -20.13 3.97 -19.17
C ALA A 132 -19.86 2.89 -18.10
N PRO A 133 -18.58 2.58 -17.82
CA PRO A 133 -18.21 1.61 -16.78
C PRO A 133 -18.70 2.08 -15.40
N SER A 134 -18.90 1.11 -14.49
CA SER A 134 -19.10 1.43 -13.06
C SER A 134 -17.90 2.23 -12.53
N SER A 135 -18.12 3.07 -11.52
CA SER A 135 -17.05 3.75 -10.79
C SER A 135 -16.05 2.78 -10.14
N ASP A 136 -16.45 1.52 -9.94
CA ASP A 136 -15.61 0.48 -9.35
C ASP A 136 -14.63 -0.13 -10.36
N VAL A 137 -14.82 0.13 -11.65
CA VAL A 137 -13.89 -0.31 -12.71
C VAL A 137 -12.80 0.74 -12.82
N VAL A 138 -11.71 0.51 -12.09
CA VAL A 138 -10.51 1.35 -12.04
C VAL A 138 -9.27 0.50 -12.30
N PRO A 139 -8.13 1.09 -12.72
CA PRO A 139 -6.88 0.36 -12.84
C PRO A 139 -6.54 -0.41 -11.55
N GLY A 140 -6.22 -1.70 -11.69
CA GLY A 140 -5.92 -2.61 -10.59
C GLY A 140 -7.14 -3.36 -10.04
N ALA A 141 -8.37 -2.91 -10.35
CA ALA A 141 -9.58 -3.63 -9.97
C ALA A 141 -9.72 -4.95 -10.74
N LEU A 142 -10.50 -5.87 -10.19
CA LEU A 142 -10.83 -7.13 -10.82
C LEU A 142 -12.20 -7.05 -11.49
N VAL A 143 -12.30 -7.64 -12.67
CA VAL A 143 -13.54 -7.71 -13.46
C VAL A 143 -13.76 -9.10 -14.05
N ASP A 144 -15.01 -9.43 -14.26
CA ASP A 144 -15.44 -10.61 -15.00
C ASP A 144 -15.87 -10.19 -16.42
N LEU A 145 -15.45 -10.97 -17.41
CA LEU A 145 -15.91 -10.80 -18.80
C LEU A 145 -17.05 -11.75 -19.08
N TRP A 146 -18.13 -11.19 -19.60
CA TRP A 146 -19.33 -11.92 -19.99
C TRP A 146 -19.60 -11.71 -21.47
N PHE A 147 -20.06 -12.77 -22.14
CA PHE A 147 -20.54 -12.70 -23.51
C PHE A 147 -22.05 -12.93 -23.52
N THR A 148 -22.76 -11.98 -24.11
CA THR A 148 -24.19 -12.08 -24.39
C THR A 148 -24.34 -12.34 -25.90
N PRO A 149 -24.80 -13.54 -26.31
CA PRO A 149 -25.08 -13.83 -27.71
C PRO A 149 -26.12 -12.85 -28.28
N PRO A 150 -26.17 -12.69 -29.62
CA PRO A 150 -27.14 -11.80 -30.24
C PRO A 150 -28.53 -12.41 -30.07
N ALA A 151 -29.56 -11.55 -30.09
CA ALA A 151 -30.93 -12.03 -30.11
C ALA A 151 -31.13 -12.90 -31.38
N PRO A 152 -31.81 -14.05 -31.26
CA PRO A 152 -32.12 -14.88 -32.41
C PRO A 152 -32.98 -14.10 -33.42
N GLU A 153 -32.79 -14.37 -34.72
CA GLU A 153 -33.58 -13.73 -35.79
C GLU A 153 -35.02 -14.28 -35.86
N ASP A 154 -35.25 -15.48 -35.34
CA ASP A 154 -36.55 -16.15 -35.26
C ASP A 154 -37.16 -16.07 -33.84
N ASP A 155 -38.39 -16.58 -33.66
CA ASP A 155 -39.08 -16.72 -32.36
C ASP A 155 -38.43 -17.74 -31.38
N ALA A 156 -37.12 -18.00 -31.54
CA ALA A 156 -36.36 -18.83 -30.62
C ALA A 156 -36.10 -18.09 -29.29
N GLU A 157 -35.93 -18.84 -28.20
CA GLU A 157 -35.55 -18.24 -26.92
C GLU A 157 -34.15 -17.63 -27.01
N PRO A 158 -33.93 -16.41 -26.46
CA PRO A 158 -32.60 -15.81 -26.40
C PRO A 158 -31.62 -16.72 -25.65
N ALA A 159 -30.41 -16.87 -26.19
CA ALA A 159 -29.37 -17.61 -25.50
C ALA A 159 -28.91 -16.87 -24.23
N GLU A 160 -28.67 -17.61 -23.16
CA GLU A 160 -28.23 -17.05 -21.89
C GLU A 160 -26.79 -16.49 -21.99
N PRO A 161 -26.49 -15.36 -21.31
CA PRO A 161 -25.12 -14.87 -21.18
C PRO A 161 -24.22 -15.91 -20.50
N ASN A 162 -22.98 -16.02 -20.97
CA ASN A 162 -21.98 -16.91 -20.38
C ASN A 162 -20.70 -16.14 -20.00
N GLN A 163 -20.06 -16.58 -18.91
CA GLN A 163 -18.82 -15.98 -18.45
C GLN A 163 -17.65 -16.50 -19.28
N LEU A 164 -16.92 -15.58 -19.93
CA LEU A 164 -15.72 -15.90 -20.71
C LEU A 164 -14.50 -16.09 -19.81
N ALA A 165 -14.35 -15.20 -18.84
CA ALA A 165 -13.22 -15.16 -17.91
C ALA A 165 -13.61 -14.45 -16.62
N GLY A 166 -13.00 -14.86 -15.51
CA GLY A 166 -13.23 -14.23 -14.21
C GLY A 166 -11.96 -13.64 -13.62
N ALA A 167 -12.14 -12.65 -12.74
CA ALA A 167 -11.09 -12.02 -11.95
C ALA A 167 -9.90 -11.49 -12.78
N LEU A 168 -10.19 -10.88 -13.93
CA LEU A 168 -9.17 -10.23 -14.75
C LEU A 168 -8.83 -8.86 -14.19
N THR A 169 -7.55 -8.49 -14.21
CA THR A 169 -7.11 -7.18 -13.75
C THR A 169 -7.34 -6.12 -14.82
N VAL A 170 -7.94 -4.99 -14.43
CA VAL A 170 -8.04 -3.80 -15.28
C VAL A 170 -6.67 -3.13 -15.37
N ALA A 171 -6.13 -3.03 -16.58
CA ALA A 171 -4.90 -2.29 -16.85
C ALA A 171 -5.18 -0.79 -16.95
N GLU A 172 -6.17 -0.42 -17.77
CA GLU A 172 -6.50 0.97 -18.06
C GLU A 172 -8.00 1.11 -18.30
N VAL A 173 -8.55 2.28 -17.96
CA VAL A 173 -9.91 2.68 -18.30
C VAL A 173 -9.85 3.98 -19.09
N SER A 174 -10.22 3.92 -20.36
CA SER A 174 -10.27 5.08 -21.24
C SER A 174 -11.72 5.52 -21.39
N THR A 175 -12.05 6.71 -20.87
CA THR A 175 -13.35 7.33 -21.05
C THR A 175 -13.23 8.57 -21.95
N PRO A 176 -14.16 8.78 -22.90
CA PRO A 176 -14.18 9.99 -23.70
C PRO A 176 -14.28 11.21 -22.78
N SER A 177 -13.27 12.06 -22.80
CA SER A 177 -13.20 13.27 -21.98
C SER A 177 -12.95 14.50 -22.87
N GLY A 178 -13.87 15.47 -22.83
CA GLY A 178 -13.79 16.73 -23.57
C GLY A 178 -14.95 17.01 -24.53
N ALA A 179 -15.19 18.29 -24.84
CA ALA A 179 -16.28 18.76 -25.71
C ALA A 179 -16.22 18.25 -27.17
N PHE A 180 -15.10 17.64 -27.55
CA PHE A 180 -14.86 17.05 -28.87
C PHE A 180 -14.80 15.50 -28.86
N GLY A 181 -14.96 14.87 -27.68
CA GLY A 181 -14.83 13.41 -27.50
C GLY A 181 -16.13 12.62 -27.67
N ALA A 182 -17.23 13.27 -28.08
CA ALA A 182 -18.58 12.71 -28.05
C ALA A 182 -18.84 11.50 -28.98
N SER A 183 -17.86 11.07 -29.77
CA SER A 183 -17.98 9.93 -30.69
C SER A 183 -17.18 8.69 -30.27
N GLY A 184 -16.37 8.76 -29.21
CA GLY A 184 -15.61 7.61 -28.71
C GLY A 184 -16.38 6.89 -27.60
N GLY A 185 -16.64 5.60 -27.73
CA GLY A 185 -17.15 4.78 -26.62
C GLY A 185 -16.15 4.71 -25.47
N SER A 186 -16.61 4.35 -24.27
CA SER A 186 -15.68 4.01 -23.18
C SER A 186 -15.03 2.66 -23.49
N SER A 187 -13.73 2.50 -23.22
CA SER A 187 -13.04 1.22 -23.37
C SER A 187 -12.28 0.86 -22.10
N VAL A 188 -12.28 -0.42 -21.77
CA VAL A 188 -11.52 -0.96 -20.64
C VAL A 188 -10.48 -1.92 -21.19
N GLN A 189 -9.23 -1.71 -20.82
CA GLN A 189 -8.16 -2.65 -21.13
C GLN A 189 -8.02 -3.62 -19.95
N VAL A 190 -8.17 -4.91 -20.23
CA VAL A 190 -8.06 -5.98 -19.24
C VAL A 190 -6.85 -6.85 -19.54
N LEU A 191 -6.16 -7.30 -18.50
CA LEU A 191 -5.04 -8.21 -18.61
C LEU A 191 -5.55 -9.65 -18.68
N VAL A 192 -5.31 -10.28 -19.83
CA VAL A 192 -5.82 -11.61 -20.15
C VAL A 192 -4.66 -12.62 -20.17
N PRO A 193 -4.76 -13.75 -19.45
CA PRO A 193 -3.81 -14.85 -19.60
C PRO A 193 -3.76 -15.37 -21.03
N SER A 194 -2.57 -15.69 -21.55
CA SER A 194 -2.42 -16.12 -22.95
C SER A 194 -3.27 -17.34 -23.31
N SER A 195 -3.58 -18.21 -22.34
CA SER A 195 -4.46 -19.38 -22.50
C SER A 195 -5.92 -19.04 -22.80
N LEU A 196 -6.41 -17.86 -22.38
CA LEU A 196 -7.79 -17.42 -22.57
C LEU A 196 -7.97 -16.53 -23.80
N LEU A 197 -6.88 -16.09 -24.43
CA LEU A 197 -6.93 -15.23 -25.62
C LEU A 197 -7.75 -15.82 -26.77
N PRO A 198 -7.62 -17.11 -27.15
CA PRO A 198 -8.42 -17.64 -28.25
C PRO A 198 -9.93 -17.53 -27.99
N VAL A 199 -10.36 -17.77 -26.75
CA VAL A 199 -11.77 -17.70 -26.35
C VAL A 199 -12.28 -16.26 -26.40
N ILE A 200 -11.53 -15.33 -25.79
CA ILE A 200 -11.92 -13.91 -25.73
C ILE A 200 -11.90 -13.26 -27.11
N LEU A 201 -10.87 -13.52 -27.93
CA LEU A 201 -10.80 -12.97 -29.28
C LEU A 201 -11.89 -13.54 -30.19
N THR A 202 -12.28 -14.81 -30.01
CA THR A 202 -13.42 -15.38 -30.74
C THR A 202 -14.71 -14.68 -30.33
N ALA A 203 -14.94 -14.44 -29.04
CA ALA A 203 -16.12 -13.73 -28.55
C ALA A 203 -16.17 -12.27 -29.02
N LEU A 204 -15.03 -11.58 -29.05
CA LEU A 204 -14.93 -10.20 -29.56
C LEU A 204 -15.17 -10.09 -31.07
N ALA A 205 -14.89 -11.16 -31.83
CA ALA A 205 -15.14 -11.23 -33.26
C ALA A 205 -16.54 -11.74 -33.62
N ALA A 206 -17.24 -12.35 -32.65
CA ALA A 206 -18.58 -12.88 -32.84
C ALA A 206 -19.63 -11.76 -32.87
N GLU A 207 -20.73 -12.02 -33.55
CA GLU A 207 -21.94 -11.21 -33.44
C GLU A 207 -22.49 -11.42 -32.03
N GLY A 208 -22.45 -10.39 -31.18
CA GLY A 208 -22.78 -10.46 -29.76
C GLY A 208 -22.22 -9.26 -29.00
N THR A 209 -22.45 -9.20 -27.69
CA THR A 209 -21.93 -8.13 -26.83
C THR A 209 -21.03 -8.71 -25.74
N VAL A 210 -19.86 -8.11 -25.54
CA VAL A 210 -18.97 -8.42 -24.42
C VAL A 210 -19.16 -7.36 -23.35
N ASP A 211 -19.56 -7.78 -22.16
CA ASP A 211 -19.78 -6.93 -21.00
C ASP A 211 -18.68 -7.14 -19.95
N VAL A 212 -18.33 -6.04 -19.28
CA VAL A 212 -17.36 -6.02 -18.18
C VAL A 212 -18.12 -5.82 -16.88
N VAL A 213 -18.06 -6.81 -15.98
CA VAL A 213 -18.76 -6.81 -14.71
C VAL A 213 -17.75 -6.65 -13.56
N PRO A 214 -17.86 -5.63 -12.69
CA PRO A 214 -16.91 -5.41 -11.61
C PRO A 214 -17.03 -6.45 -10.50
N VAL A 215 -15.88 -6.92 -9.99
CA VAL A 215 -15.79 -7.70 -8.75
C VAL A 215 -15.69 -6.73 -7.58
N LEU A 216 -16.71 -6.74 -6.71
CA LEU A 216 -16.80 -5.79 -5.60
C LEU A 216 -15.63 -5.91 -4.62
N GLY A 217 -15.19 -4.76 -4.09
CA GLY A 217 -14.13 -4.68 -3.09
C GLY A 217 -12.70 -4.82 -3.63
N THR A 218 -12.52 -4.70 -4.95
CA THR A 218 -11.21 -4.84 -5.61
C THR A 218 -10.67 -3.53 -6.21
N GLY A 219 -11.54 -2.53 -6.44
CA GLY A 219 -11.14 -1.15 -6.70
C GLY A 219 -10.86 -0.45 -5.38
N GLY A 220 -9.62 -0.03 -5.16
CA GLY A 220 -9.16 0.64 -3.92
C GLY A 220 -9.76 2.02 -3.69
#